data_AF-A0A178MXB5-F1
#
_entry.id   AF-A0A178MXB5-F1
#
_cell.length_a   1.000
_cell.length_b   1.000
_cell.length_c   1.000
_cell.angle_alpha   90.00
_cell.angle_beta   90.00
_cell.angle_gamma   90.00
#
_symmetry.space_group_name_H-M   'P 1'
#
loop_
_entity.id
_entity.type
_entity.pdbx_description
1 polymer ?
#
loop_
_entity_poly.entity_id
_entity_poly.type
_entity_poly.pdbx_seq_one_letter_code
_entity_poly.pdbx_strand_id
1 'polypeptide(L)'
;MSTLEKELVALAISVAAGCRPCVTHHLVEARKAGADDTAIETAVAGAVCVRKAATEGMRRHALGLDPVKKGCGCAVAEPLAEMISLGAALAVNCTAEIHKHLGAARSLGLQQNRLDAIFALAATIRGRAVAHAEARFGGGEASRSDCWGEAPKAARCC
;
A
#
# COMPACT_ATOMS: atom_id res chain seq x y z
N MET A 1 14.74 -7.07 -1.61
CA MET A 1 14.36 -5.66 -1.91
C MET A 1 15.38 -4.79 -1.21
N SER A 2 15.84 -3.72 -1.86
CA SER A 2 16.65 -2.71 -1.18
C SER A 2 15.82 -1.99 -0.11
N THR A 3 16.47 -1.27 0.81
CA THR A 3 15.77 -0.45 1.80
C THR A 3 14.87 0.59 1.12
N LEU A 4 15.36 1.25 0.07
CA LEU A 4 14.58 2.21 -0.70
C LEU A 4 13.32 1.58 -1.31
N GLU A 5 13.46 0.43 -1.99
CA GLU A 5 12.32 -0.28 -2.58
C GLU A 5 11.30 -0.68 -1.50
N LYS A 6 11.78 -1.21 -0.38
CA LYS A 6 10.93 -1.62 0.75
C LYS A 6 10.10 -0.44 1.26
N GLU A 7 10.73 0.71 1.50
CA GLU A 7 10.04 1.87 2.07
C GLU A 7 9.09 2.56 1.06
N LEU A 8 9.41 2.57 -0.23
CA LEU A 8 8.48 3.05 -1.27
C LEU A 8 7.24 2.14 -1.39
N VAL A 9 7.43 0.82 -1.34
CA VAL A 9 6.32 -0.15 -1.32
C VAL A 9 5.51 -0.01 -0.03
N ALA A 10 6.17 0.15 1.12
CA ALA A 10 5.50 0.35 2.41
C ALA A 10 4.67 1.65 2.44
N LEU A 11 5.19 2.73 1.86
CA LEU A 11 4.48 3.99 1.69
C LEU A 11 3.23 3.80 0.83
N ALA A 12 3.35 3.11 -0.31
CA ALA A 12 2.22 2.80 -1.18
C ALA A 12 1.14 1.98 -0.47
N ILE A 13 1.53 0.91 0.24
CA ILE A 13 0.63 0.08 1.06
C ILE A 13 -0.09 0.96 2.09
N SER A 14 0.64 1.85 2.77
CA SER A 14 0.09 2.74 3.80
C SER A 14 -0.94 3.72 3.24
N VAL A 15 -0.68 4.30 2.07
CA VAL A 15 -1.61 5.18 1.34
C VAL A 15 -2.86 4.41 0.92
N ALA A 16 -2.69 3.23 0.32
CA ALA A 16 -3.78 2.38 -0.12
C ALA A 16 -4.66 1.92 1.06
N ALA A 17 -4.05 1.56 2.20
CA ALA A 17 -4.74 1.22 3.44
C ALA A 17 -5.43 2.43 4.11
N GLY A 18 -5.06 3.67 3.77
CA GLY A 18 -5.61 4.87 4.40
C GLY A 18 -5.11 5.12 5.83
N CYS A 19 -3.92 4.63 6.19
CA CYS A 19 -3.35 4.78 7.53
C CYS A 19 -2.42 6.01 7.60
N ARG A 20 -2.90 7.16 8.09
CA ARG A 20 -2.08 8.39 8.20
C ARG A 20 -0.79 8.20 9.02
N PRO A 21 -0.78 7.56 10.21
CA PRO A 21 0.46 7.31 10.95
C PRO A 21 1.46 6.45 10.16
N CYS A 22 0.98 5.40 9.48
CA CYS A 22 1.81 4.54 8.66
C CYS A 22 2.43 5.31 7.48
N VAL A 23 1.64 6.18 6.81
CA VAL A 23 2.12 7.06 5.75
C VAL A 23 3.20 8.00 6.27
N THR A 24 2.98 8.65 7.42
CA THR A 24 3.97 9.54 8.02
C THR A 24 5.28 8.82 8.30
N HIS A 25 5.21 7.62 8.89
CA HIS A 25 6.40 6.83 9.19
C HIS A 25 7.17 6.43 7.92
N HIS A 26 6.51 5.76 6.98
CA HIS A 26 7.17 5.25 5.78
C HIS A 26 7.60 6.35 4.80
N LEU A 27 6.97 7.53 4.84
CA LEU A 27 7.47 8.70 4.11
C LEU A 27 8.83 9.15 4.66
N VAL A 28 8.99 9.22 5.98
CA VAL A 28 10.26 9.59 6.63
C VAL A 28 11.34 8.54 6.32
N GLU A 29 11.01 7.25 6.44
CA GLU A 29 11.99 6.19 6.16
C GLU A 29 12.36 6.09 4.67
N ALA A 30 11.41 6.32 3.75
CA ALA A 30 11.71 6.40 2.33
C ALA A 30 12.69 7.55 2.02
N ARG A 31 12.49 8.73 2.62
CA ARG A 31 13.44 9.86 2.48
C ARG A 31 14.82 9.53 3.03
N LYS A 32 14.91 8.90 4.20
CA LYS A 32 16.19 8.45 4.77
C LYS A 32 16.88 7.42 3.87
N ALA A 33 16.12 6.58 3.18
CA ALA A 33 16.61 5.62 2.22
C ALA A 33 16.99 6.23 0.86
N GLY A 34 16.87 7.55 0.68
CA GLY A 34 17.27 8.28 -0.53
C GLY A 34 16.16 8.49 -1.56
N ALA A 35 14.88 8.35 -1.19
CA ALA A 35 13.78 8.64 -2.10
C ALA A 35 13.70 10.14 -2.44
N ASP A 36 13.71 10.45 -3.73
CA ASP A 36 13.40 11.78 -4.24
C ASP A 36 11.87 12.00 -4.35
N ASP A 37 11.49 13.22 -4.72
CA ASP A 37 10.08 13.62 -4.85
C ASP A 37 9.37 12.78 -5.92
N THR A 38 10.04 12.51 -7.04
CA THR A 38 9.52 11.72 -8.16
C THR A 38 9.21 10.28 -7.76
N ALA A 39 10.09 9.63 -7.00
CA ALA A 39 9.90 8.26 -6.54
C ALA A 39 8.72 8.18 -5.54
N ILE A 40 8.60 9.17 -4.65
CA ILE A 40 7.47 9.27 -3.71
C ILE A 40 6.17 9.52 -4.46
N GLU A 41 6.16 10.46 -5.42
CA GLU A 41 4.99 10.73 -6.25
C GLU A 41 4.55 9.49 -7.02
N THR A 42 5.49 8.74 -7.58
CA THR A 42 5.22 7.47 -8.27
C THR A 42 4.57 6.45 -7.33
N ALA A 43 5.11 6.27 -6.12
CA ALA A 43 4.55 5.35 -5.12
C ALA A 43 3.13 5.75 -4.69
N VAL A 44 2.91 7.05 -4.44
CA VAL A 44 1.60 7.58 -4.05
C VAL A 44 0.59 7.46 -5.19
N ALA A 45 0.97 7.84 -6.41
CA ALA A 45 0.12 7.77 -7.59
C ALA A 45 -0.29 6.32 -7.89
N GLY A 46 0.65 5.37 -7.85
CA GLY A 46 0.38 3.94 -8.02
C GLY A 46 -0.62 3.42 -6.97
N ALA A 47 -0.40 3.75 -5.70
CA ALA A 47 -1.30 3.36 -4.61
C ALA A 47 -2.73 3.92 -4.77
N VAL A 48 -2.85 5.21 -5.11
CA VAL A 48 -4.16 5.85 -5.35
C VAL A 48 -4.86 5.25 -6.56
N CYS A 49 -4.11 4.95 -7.63
CA CYS A 49 -4.66 4.35 -8.84
C CYS A 49 -5.27 2.97 -8.54
N VAL A 50 -4.51 2.09 -7.87
CA VAL A 50 -4.99 0.76 -7.45
C VAL A 50 -6.17 0.84 -6.49
N ARG A 51 -6.14 1.78 -5.52
CA ARG A 51 -7.28 1.96 -4.60
C ARG A 51 -8.54 2.39 -5.33
N LYS A 52 -8.45 3.32 -6.29
CA LYS A 52 -9.58 3.73 -7.13
C LYS A 52 -10.11 2.55 -7.96
N ALA A 53 -9.21 1.76 -8.52
CA ALA A 53 -9.55 0.54 -9.27
C ALA A 53 -10.35 -0.45 -8.42
N ALA A 54 -9.86 -0.75 -7.22
CA ALA A 54 -10.49 -1.66 -6.29
C ALA A 54 -11.88 -1.16 -5.86
N THR A 55 -12.00 0.13 -5.51
CA THR A 55 -13.28 0.74 -5.14
C THR A 55 -14.28 0.69 -6.29
N GLU A 56 -13.87 1.03 -7.51
CA GLU A 56 -14.75 0.98 -8.68
C GLU A 56 -15.14 -0.46 -9.01
N GLY A 57 -14.21 -1.41 -8.97
CA GLY A 57 -14.48 -2.83 -9.17
C GLY A 57 -15.52 -3.35 -8.17
N MET A 58 -15.37 -3.03 -6.89
CA MET A 58 -16.36 -3.40 -5.86
C MET A 58 -17.70 -2.72 -6.06
N ARG A 59 -17.72 -1.43 -6.44
CA ARG A 59 -18.96 -0.72 -6.75
C ARG A 59 -19.73 -1.39 -7.88
N ARG A 60 -19.04 -1.77 -8.97
CA ARG A 60 -19.64 -2.45 -10.11
C ARG A 60 -20.17 -3.83 -9.75
N HIS A 61 -19.38 -4.61 -9.03
CA HIS A 61 -19.78 -5.93 -8.55
C HIS A 61 -21.05 -5.85 -7.69
N ALA A 62 -21.09 -4.94 -6.72
CA ALA A 62 -22.24 -4.73 -5.84
C ALA A 62 -23.51 -4.28 -6.59
N LEU A 63 -23.37 -3.62 -7.75
CA LEU A 63 -24.47 -3.19 -8.61
C LEU A 63 -24.85 -4.23 -9.68
N GLY A 64 -24.22 -5.41 -9.70
CA GLY A 64 -24.46 -6.42 -10.73
C GLY A 64 -24.00 -6.01 -12.13
N LEU A 65 -23.03 -5.10 -12.22
CA LEU A 65 -22.53 -4.55 -13.50
C LEU A 65 -21.31 -5.30 -14.03
N ASP A 66 -20.99 -6.49 -13.51
CA ASP A 66 -19.84 -7.25 -13.98
C ASP A 66 -20.08 -7.87 -15.36
N PRO A 67 -19.05 -7.97 -16.22
CA PRO A 67 -17.73 -7.34 -16.12
C PRO A 67 -17.70 -6.07 -17.00
N VAL A 68 -17.17 -4.91 -16.57
CA VAL A 68 -16.81 -3.88 -17.60
C VAL A 68 -15.55 -3.08 -17.29
N LYS A 69 -14.79 -2.97 -18.39
CA LYS A 69 -13.61 -2.18 -18.78
C LYS A 69 -12.24 -2.72 -18.35
N LYS A 70 -11.41 -2.97 -19.37
CA LYS A 70 -9.98 -3.33 -19.28
C LYS A 70 -9.24 -2.32 -18.41
N GLY A 71 -8.82 -2.77 -17.23
CA GLY A 71 -7.73 -2.25 -16.40
C GLY A 71 -7.83 -0.79 -15.95
N CYS A 72 -7.52 -0.52 -14.69
CA CYS A 72 -7.41 0.84 -14.14
C CYS A 72 -6.31 1.73 -14.75
N GLY A 73 -5.63 1.30 -15.82
CA GLY A 73 -4.44 1.98 -16.35
C GLY A 73 -3.23 1.93 -15.41
N CYS A 74 -3.30 1.23 -14.27
CA CYS A 74 -2.24 1.15 -13.28
C CYS A 74 -1.00 0.35 -13.73
N ALA A 75 -0.99 -0.21 -14.94
CA ALA A 75 0.12 -1.03 -15.42
C ALA A 75 1.28 -0.13 -15.84
N VAL A 76 2.45 -0.35 -15.25
CA VAL A 76 3.68 0.35 -15.63
C VAL A 76 4.73 -0.73 -15.83
N ALA A 77 5.46 -0.68 -16.95
CA ALA A 77 6.40 -1.73 -17.35
C ALA A 77 7.72 -1.73 -16.55
N GLU A 78 7.66 -1.46 -15.25
CA GLU A 78 8.82 -1.33 -14.37
C GLU A 78 8.65 -2.18 -13.11
N PRO A 79 9.67 -3.00 -12.73
CA PRO A 79 9.60 -3.89 -11.58
C PRO A 79 9.13 -3.22 -10.28
N LEU A 80 9.64 -2.03 -9.98
CA LEU A 80 9.28 -1.29 -8.75
C LEU A 80 7.82 -0.82 -8.77
N ALA A 81 7.32 -0.33 -9.91
CA ALA A 81 5.95 0.11 -10.04
C ALA A 81 4.95 -1.04 -9.86
N GLU A 82 5.31 -2.25 -10.33
CA GLU A 82 4.50 -3.45 -10.09
C GLU A 82 4.57 -3.92 -8.63
N MET A 83 5.71 -3.80 -7.94
CA MET A 83 5.76 -4.05 -6.48
C MET A 83 4.87 -3.09 -5.70
N ILE A 84 4.90 -1.80 -6.05
CA ILE A 84 4.04 -0.75 -5.48
C ILE A 84 2.56 -1.12 -5.68
N SER A 85 2.20 -1.48 -6.91
CA SER A 85 0.81 -1.78 -7.26
C SER A 85 0.32 -3.07 -6.63
N LEU A 86 1.17 -4.11 -6.56
CA LEU A 86 0.87 -5.36 -5.86
C LEU A 86 0.68 -5.13 -4.36
N GLY A 87 1.57 -4.37 -3.72
CA GLY A 87 1.45 -3.98 -2.32
C GLY A 87 0.15 -3.22 -2.04
N ALA A 88 -0.19 -2.24 -2.89
CA ALA A 88 -1.44 -1.50 -2.79
C ALA A 88 -2.67 -2.41 -2.98
N ALA A 89 -2.63 -3.36 -3.92
CA ALA A 89 -3.71 -4.30 -4.18
C ALA A 89 -3.97 -5.24 -2.98
N LEU A 90 -2.88 -5.71 -2.35
CA LEU A 90 -2.94 -6.44 -1.09
C LEU A 90 -3.54 -5.58 0.02
N ALA A 91 -3.14 -4.31 0.14
CA ALA A 91 -3.64 -3.40 1.17
C ALA A 91 -5.18 -3.22 1.11
N VAL A 92 -5.74 -3.17 -0.09
CA VAL A 92 -7.19 -2.98 -0.33
C VAL A 92 -7.96 -4.30 -0.48
N ASN A 93 -7.29 -5.45 -0.30
CA ASN A 93 -7.88 -6.80 -0.37
C ASN A 93 -8.61 -7.09 -1.69
N CYS A 94 -8.19 -6.50 -2.81
CA CYS A 94 -8.86 -6.67 -4.10
C CYS A 94 -8.25 -7.82 -4.88
N THR A 95 -8.93 -8.98 -4.93
CA THR A 95 -8.42 -10.19 -5.59
C THR A 95 -8.17 -10.01 -7.08
N ALA A 96 -8.98 -9.22 -7.77
CA ALA A 96 -8.79 -8.90 -9.19
C ALA A 96 -7.48 -8.12 -9.44
N GLU A 97 -7.22 -7.07 -8.66
CA GLU A 97 -5.97 -6.30 -8.78
C GLU A 97 -4.76 -7.09 -8.29
N ILE A 98 -4.92 -7.93 -7.25
CA ILE A 98 -3.85 -8.86 -6.81
C ILE A 98 -3.47 -9.80 -7.95
N HIS A 99 -4.45 -10.45 -8.60
CA HIS A 99 -4.17 -11.37 -9.70
C HIS A 99 -3.47 -10.64 -10.86
N LYS A 100 -3.95 -9.45 -11.24
CA LYS A 100 -3.36 -8.63 -12.29
C LYS A 100 -1.90 -8.26 -12.00
N HIS A 101 -1.62 -7.67 -10.85
CA HIS A 101 -0.29 -7.18 -10.52
C HIS A 101 0.67 -8.30 -10.14
N LEU A 102 0.19 -9.41 -9.58
CA LEU A 102 1.00 -10.62 -9.36
C LEU A 102 1.41 -11.25 -10.70
N GLY A 103 0.50 -11.32 -11.68
CA GLY A 103 0.80 -11.80 -13.03
C GLY A 103 1.84 -10.94 -13.73
N ALA A 104 1.67 -9.61 -13.68
CA ALA A 104 2.62 -8.66 -14.25
C ALA A 104 4.01 -8.74 -13.58
N ALA A 105 4.06 -8.78 -12.24
CA ALA A 105 5.30 -8.95 -11.49
C ALA A 105 6.05 -10.24 -11.89
N ARG A 106 5.34 -11.36 -12.04
CA ARG A 106 5.95 -12.62 -12.50
C ARG A 106 6.48 -12.51 -13.92
N SER A 107 5.75 -11.86 -14.83
CA SER A 107 6.19 -11.63 -16.21
C SER A 107 7.43 -10.73 -16.30
N LEU A 108 7.63 -9.82 -15.34
CA LEU A 108 8.83 -9.01 -15.20
C LEU A 108 10.00 -9.74 -14.49
N GLY A 109 9.84 -11.03 -14.17
CA GLY A 109 10.88 -11.85 -13.56
C GLY A 109 11.12 -11.59 -12.08
N LEU A 110 10.15 -10.99 -11.36
CA LEU A 110 10.28 -10.82 -9.91
C LEU A 110 10.32 -12.19 -9.24
N GLN A 111 11.41 -12.40 -8.50
CA GLN A 111 11.66 -13.63 -7.76
C GLN A 111 10.65 -13.82 -6.62
N GLN A 112 10.31 -15.08 -6.31
CA GLN A 112 9.30 -15.41 -5.30
C GLN A 112 9.61 -14.80 -3.93
N ASN A 113 10.88 -14.78 -3.51
CA ASN A 113 11.30 -14.16 -2.25
C ASN A 113 10.95 -12.65 -2.16
N ARG A 114 10.94 -11.92 -3.29
CA ARG A 114 10.50 -10.51 -3.33
C ARG A 114 8.99 -10.42 -3.16
N LEU A 115 8.23 -11.30 -3.80
CA LEU A 115 6.77 -11.38 -3.69
C LEU A 115 6.36 -11.71 -2.24
N ASP A 116 7.03 -12.66 -1.60
CA ASP A 116 6.80 -13.04 -0.21
C ASP A 116 7.07 -11.87 0.74
N ALA A 117 8.15 -11.11 0.48
CA ALA A 117 8.47 -9.93 1.27
C ALA A 117 7.43 -8.80 1.12
N ILE A 118 6.87 -8.59 -0.08
CA ILE A 118 5.77 -7.64 -0.29
C ILE A 118 4.51 -8.10 0.46
N PHE A 119 4.19 -9.39 0.40
CA PHE A 119 3.06 -9.98 1.13
C PHE A 119 3.19 -9.79 2.64
N ALA A 120 4.36 -10.12 3.21
CA ALA A 120 4.64 -9.93 4.63
C ALA A 120 4.52 -8.46 5.04
N LEU A 121 5.10 -7.55 4.26
CA LEU A 121 5.04 -6.11 4.51
C LEU A 121 3.60 -5.59 4.48
N ALA A 122 2.80 -6.01 3.50
CA ALA A 122 1.38 -5.65 3.40
C ALA A 122 0.58 -6.17 4.59
N ALA A 123 0.81 -7.42 5.01
CA ALA A 123 0.16 -8.00 6.18
C ALA A 123 0.47 -7.20 7.45
N THR A 124 1.74 -6.86 7.70
CA THR A 124 2.15 -6.04 8.85
C THR A 124 1.48 -4.67 8.83
N ILE A 125 1.49 -3.96 7.70
CA ILE A 125 0.93 -2.61 7.62
C ILE A 125 -0.59 -2.63 7.77
N ARG A 126 -1.31 -3.62 7.18
CA ARG A 126 -2.76 -3.77 7.42
C ARG A 126 -3.07 -4.00 8.89
N GLY A 127 -2.30 -4.86 9.57
CA GLY A 127 -2.46 -5.09 11.01
C GLY A 127 -2.26 -3.80 11.83
N ARG A 128 -1.24 -3.01 11.49
CA ARG A 128 -1.01 -1.69 12.13
C ARG A 128 -2.10 -0.67 11.79
N ALA A 129 -2.60 -0.66 10.56
CA ALA A 129 -3.68 0.22 10.14
C ALA A 129 -4.96 -0.05 10.95
N VAL A 130 -5.31 -1.32 11.16
CA VAL A 130 -6.41 -1.73 12.03
C VAL A 130 -6.15 -1.27 13.47
N ALA A 131 -4.99 -1.59 14.04
CA ALA A 131 -4.66 -1.19 15.42
C ALA A 131 -4.72 0.35 15.63
N HIS A 132 -4.19 1.13 14.68
CA HIS A 132 -4.27 2.60 14.75
C HIS A 132 -5.71 3.14 14.66
N ALA A 133 -6.58 2.49 13.88
CA ALA A 133 -7.99 2.85 13.80
C ALA A 133 -8.72 2.50 15.10
N GLU A 134 -8.49 1.30 15.64
CA GLU A 134 -9.13 0.78 16.85
C GLU A 134 -8.68 1.51 18.12
N ALA A 135 -7.42 1.96 18.19
CA ALA A 135 -6.89 2.74 19.31
C ALA A 135 -7.69 4.03 19.59
N ARG A 136 -8.49 4.53 18.63
CA ARG A 136 -9.36 5.70 18.81
C ARG A 136 -10.61 5.42 19.62
N PHE A 137 -10.96 4.15 19.83
CA PHE A 137 -12.10 3.72 20.62
C PHE A 137 -11.74 3.35 22.07
N GLY A 138 -10.52 3.64 22.53
CA GLY A 138 -10.07 3.31 23.89
C GLY A 138 -9.64 1.85 24.07
N GLY A 139 -9.58 1.08 22.99
CA GLY A 139 -9.04 -0.28 22.98
C GLY A 139 -7.51 -0.31 23.05
N GLY A 140 -6.98 -0.41 24.26
CA GLY A 140 -5.75 -1.15 24.54
C GLY A 140 -4.44 -0.35 24.59
N GLU A 141 -3.91 -0.25 25.81
CA GLU A 141 -2.51 0.05 26.15
C GLU A 141 -1.48 -0.98 25.61
N ALA A 142 -1.87 -1.88 24.71
CA ALA A 142 -1.06 -3.00 24.24
C ALA A 142 -0.09 -2.67 23.09
N SER A 143 -0.06 -1.44 22.55
CA SER A 143 0.80 -1.10 21.40
C SER A 143 2.01 -0.21 21.73
N ARG A 144 2.28 0.08 23.00
CA ARG A 144 3.29 1.08 23.39
C ARG A 144 4.75 0.69 23.10
N SER A 145 5.08 -0.59 22.83
CA SER A 145 6.48 -1.00 22.60
C SER A 145 6.97 -0.85 21.16
N ASP A 146 6.06 -0.77 20.18
CA ASP A 146 6.40 -0.85 18.75
C ASP A 146 5.88 0.35 17.96
N CYS A 147 5.63 1.47 18.65
CA CYS A 147 5.20 2.73 18.07
C CYS A 147 6.35 3.31 17.26
N TRP A 148 6.29 3.16 15.94
CA TRP A 148 6.95 4.07 15.01
C TRP A 148 6.43 5.49 15.27
N GLY A 149 7.07 6.21 16.19
CA GLY A 149 6.89 7.61 16.56
C GLY A 149 5.43 8.12 16.59
N GLU A 150 4.97 8.59 17.75
CA GLU A 150 3.74 9.39 17.81
C GLU A 150 3.72 10.43 16.67
N ALA A 151 2.64 10.45 15.89
CA ALA A 151 2.50 11.42 14.82
C ALA A 151 2.63 12.84 15.42
N PRO A 152 3.40 13.76 14.81
CA PRO A 152 3.55 15.12 15.31
C PRO A 152 2.16 15.75 15.51
N LYS A 153 2.00 16.58 16.55
CA LYS A 153 0.71 17.15 17.01
C LYS A 153 -0.18 17.73 15.88
N ALA A 154 0.40 18.13 14.75
CA ALA A 154 -0.30 18.56 13.53
C ALA A 154 -1.10 17.45 12.79
N ALA A 155 -1.01 16.19 13.21
CA ALA A 155 -1.77 15.06 12.67
C ALA A 155 -3.10 14.79 13.41
N ARG A 156 -3.39 15.54 14.46
CA ARG A 156 -4.73 15.60 15.05
C ARG A 156 -5.61 16.42 14.10
N CYS A 157 -6.53 15.76 13.40
CA CYS A 157 -7.57 16.46 12.68
C CYS A 157 -8.37 17.34 13.65
N CYS A 158 -8.88 18.45 13.11
CA CYS A 158 -9.82 19.38 13.74
C CYS A 158 -10.87 18.67 14.62
#